data_AF-A0AAJ3NUK9-F1
#
_entry.id   AF-A0AAJ3NUK9-F1
#
_cell.length_a   1.000
_cell.length_b   1.000
_cell.length_c   1.000
_cell.angle_alpha   90.00
_cell.angle_beta   90.00
_cell.angle_gamma   90.00
#
_symmetry.space_group_name_H-M   'P 1'
#
loop_
_entity.id
_entity.type
_entity.pdbx_description
1 polymer ?
#
loop_
_entity_poly.entity_id
_entity_poly.type
_entity_poly.pdbx_seq_one_letter_code
_entity_poly.pdbx_strand_id
1 'polypeptide(L)'
;MTIVTQYLNRHHDIEVFDEIDLIQVVRSGGRVMSTLQPFLIERGVYESYHRRAVETADPALALRATMSELARPCTVWGEKNPRYATQLGALRHSFPGAAVLFVLRDPREVVNSCLAHRGSLARTPLDFWIKDTVAEALALVERHLEPLEAVVPDVAVLRYEAFVARPEATLDAALGRWGLSFSAGPGPVDPVVPETAADHQFFRDGAPLPWKLGNLSPLCLAPRVRDRIDADDPVWARVDALARRFGYGSASC
;
A
#
# COMPACT_ATOMS: atom_id res chain seq x y z
N MET A 1 -4.84 -2.35 -3.77
CA MET A 1 -4.92 -1.70 -2.44
C MET A 1 -4.90 -0.19 -2.52
N THR A 2 -4.25 0.41 -3.53
CA THR A 2 -4.23 1.86 -3.78
C THR A 2 -5.58 2.57 -3.58
N ILE A 3 -6.70 1.96 -3.99
CA ILE A 3 -8.05 2.50 -3.77
C ILE A 3 -8.41 2.79 -2.30
N VAL A 4 -7.86 2.05 -1.33
CA VAL A 4 -8.05 2.34 0.10
C VAL A 4 -7.35 3.65 0.47
N THR A 5 -6.13 3.86 -0.02
CA THR A 5 -5.37 5.11 0.14
C THR A 5 -6.11 6.30 -0.47
N GLN A 6 -6.65 6.13 -1.68
CA GLN A 6 -7.44 7.18 -2.34
C GLN A 6 -8.65 7.59 -1.50
N TYR A 7 -9.29 6.65 -0.79
CA TYR A 7 -10.37 6.97 0.14
C TYR A 7 -9.85 7.62 1.43
N LEU A 8 -8.75 7.15 2.00
CA LEU A 8 -8.16 7.76 3.20
C LEU A 8 -7.81 9.23 2.99
N ASN A 9 -7.24 9.60 1.84
CA ASN A 9 -6.90 10.99 1.51
C ASN A 9 -8.13 11.88 1.27
N ARG A 10 -9.36 11.34 1.32
CA ARG A 10 -10.58 12.17 1.37
C ARG A 10 -10.84 12.72 2.78
N HIS A 11 -10.19 12.17 3.79
CA HIS A 11 -10.30 12.66 5.15
C HIS A 11 -9.46 13.94 5.29
N HIS A 12 -10.09 15.02 5.74
CA HIS A 12 -9.46 16.34 5.84
C HIS A 12 -8.19 16.39 6.71
N ASP A 13 -8.07 15.47 7.68
CA ASP A 13 -6.90 15.38 8.56
C ASP A 13 -5.87 14.31 8.18
N ILE A 14 -6.06 13.55 7.08
CA ILE A 14 -5.18 12.44 6.70
C ILE A 14 -4.56 12.69 5.32
N GLU A 15 -3.22 12.63 5.25
CA GLU A 15 -2.48 12.62 3.99
C GLU A 15 -1.63 11.34 3.88
N VAL A 16 -1.92 10.49 2.89
CA VAL A 16 -1.13 9.28 2.63
C VAL A 16 -0.48 9.36 1.26
N PHE A 17 0.85 9.41 1.27
CA PHE A 17 1.68 9.39 0.07
C PHE A 17 1.78 7.97 -0.52
N ASP A 18 2.15 7.89 -1.79
CA ASP A 18 2.25 6.65 -2.53
C ASP A 18 3.71 6.27 -2.82
N GLU A 19 4.17 5.17 -2.23
CA GLU A 19 5.46 4.52 -2.54
C GLU A 19 6.69 5.47 -2.58
N ILE A 20 6.73 6.45 -1.66
CA ILE A 20 7.83 7.41 -1.48
C ILE A 20 9.01 6.85 -0.65
N ASP A 21 8.97 5.59 -0.23
CA ASP A 21 10.06 4.83 0.41
C ASP A 21 10.60 5.43 1.75
N LEU A 22 9.71 5.93 2.62
CA LEU A 22 10.02 6.51 3.94
C LEU A 22 10.98 5.68 4.81
N ILE A 23 10.87 4.35 4.83
CA ILE A 23 11.67 3.51 5.75
C ILE A 23 13.14 3.33 5.32
N GLN A 24 13.53 3.80 4.12
CA GLN A 24 14.89 3.58 3.62
C GLN A 24 15.93 4.45 4.34
N VAL A 25 15.51 5.56 4.96
CA VAL A 25 16.42 6.49 5.65
C VAL A 25 17.27 5.80 6.73
N VAL A 26 16.67 4.91 7.53
CA VAL A 26 17.44 4.16 8.55
C VAL A 26 18.33 3.10 7.92
N ARG A 27 17.83 2.39 6.90
CA ARG A 27 18.55 1.28 6.27
C ARG A 27 19.81 1.73 5.54
N SER A 28 19.80 2.96 5.03
CA SER A 28 20.90 3.54 4.27
C SER A 28 21.81 4.43 5.11
N GLY A 29 21.78 4.29 6.44
CA GLY A 29 22.63 5.06 7.35
C GLY A 29 22.38 6.58 7.26
N GLY A 30 21.13 6.99 7.07
CA GLY A 30 20.72 8.38 6.95
C GLY A 30 20.69 8.96 5.54
N ARG A 31 21.19 8.22 4.54
CA ARG A 31 21.07 8.63 3.14
C ARG A 31 19.64 8.43 2.64
N VAL A 32 19.06 9.48 2.06
CA VAL A 32 17.81 9.37 1.32
C VAL A 32 18.10 8.63 0.02
N MET A 33 17.33 7.59 -0.27
CA MET A 33 17.49 6.78 -1.48
C MET A 33 16.12 6.53 -2.12
N SER A 34 16.14 6.01 -3.36
CA SER A 34 14.92 5.67 -4.10
C SER A 34 14.02 6.91 -4.31
N THR A 35 12.71 6.73 -4.29
CA THR A 35 11.68 7.75 -4.54
C THR A 35 11.64 8.86 -3.49
N LEU A 36 12.18 8.65 -2.29
CA LEU A 36 12.17 9.67 -1.23
C LEU A 36 13.03 10.90 -1.58
N GLN A 37 14.17 10.71 -2.24
CA GLN A 37 15.07 11.80 -2.58
C GLN A 37 14.45 12.77 -3.59
N PRO A 38 13.99 12.32 -4.77
CA PRO A 38 13.31 13.21 -5.71
C PRO A 38 12.06 13.85 -5.07
N PHE A 39 11.31 13.10 -4.25
CA PHE A 39 10.15 13.64 -3.52
C PHE A 39 10.49 14.86 -2.66
N LEU A 40 11.58 14.79 -1.87
CA LEU A 40 12.01 15.90 -1.03
C LEU A 40 12.62 17.07 -1.83
N ILE A 41 13.30 16.78 -2.96
CA ILE A 41 13.89 17.79 -3.85
C ILE A 41 12.80 18.60 -4.56
N GLU A 42 11.81 17.93 -5.15
CA GLU A 42 10.69 18.57 -5.87
C GLU A 42 9.90 19.54 -4.98
N ARG A 43 9.87 19.28 -3.66
CA ARG A 43 9.20 20.11 -2.65
C ARG A 43 10.13 21.14 -2.00
N GLY A 44 11.39 21.22 -2.41
CA GLY A 44 12.37 22.19 -1.90
C GLY A 44 12.75 22.00 -0.42
N VAL A 45 12.52 20.81 0.15
CA VAL A 45 12.77 20.53 1.57
C VAL A 45 13.98 19.63 1.83
N TYR A 46 14.61 19.09 0.78
CA TYR A 46 15.74 18.17 0.89
C TYR A 46 16.90 18.74 1.73
N GLU A 47 17.31 19.98 1.47
CA GLU A 47 18.41 20.62 2.21
C GLU A 47 18.05 20.85 3.70
N SER A 48 16.79 21.20 3.98
CA SER A 48 16.31 21.36 5.35
C SER A 48 16.32 20.03 6.11
N TYR A 49 15.84 18.96 5.46
CA TYR A 49 15.96 17.60 5.99
C TYR A 49 17.42 17.23 6.25
N HIS A 50 18.31 17.42 5.27
CA HIS A 50 19.70 16.99 5.37
C HIS A 50 20.42 17.70 6.53
N ARG A 51 20.24 19.02 6.65
CA ARG A 51 20.75 19.80 7.77
C ARG A 51 20.24 19.26 9.11
N ARG A 52 18.93 19.03 9.26
CA ARG A 52 18.34 18.48 10.50
C ARG A 52 18.87 17.08 10.82
N ALA A 53 19.06 16.22 9.82
CA ALA A 53 19.58 14.87 10.00
C ALA A 53 21.01 14.89 10.54
N VAL A 54 21.84 15.84 10.08
CA VAL A 54 23.19 16.07 10.61
C VAL A 54 23.15 16.64 12.02
N GLU A 55 22.35 17.68 12.27
CA GLU A 55 22.25 18.36 13.57
C GLU A 55 21.75 17.43 14.69
N THR A 56 20.77 16.58 14.39
CA THR A 56 20.17 15.66 15.37
C THR A 56 20.93 14.35 15.52
N ALA A 57 21.80 14.01 14.56
CA ALA A 57 22.35 12.67 14.37
C ALA A 57 21.27 11.56 14.33
N ASP A 58 20.01 11.92 14.02
CA ASP A 58 18.87 11.01 13.89
C ASP A 58 18.10 11.37 12.59
N PRO A 59 18.47 10.73 11.47
CA PRO A 59 17.81 10.94 10.19
C PRO A 59 16.30 10.60 10.21
N ALA A 60 15.87 9.65 11.05
CA ALA A 60 14.46 9.31 11.17
C ALA A 60 13.68 10.43 11.89
N LEU A 61 14.26 11.02 12.94
CA LEU A 61 13.70 12.20 13.60
C LEU A 61 13.60 13.40 12.64
N ALA A 62 14.67 13.66 11.88
CA ALA A 62 14.68 14.72 10.88
C ALA A 62 13.60 14.51 9.80
N LEU A 63 13.46 13.27 9.30
CA LEU A 63 12.42 12.93 8.33
C LEU A 63 11.02 13.13 8.91
N ARG A 64 10.75 12.66 10.13
CA ARG A 64 9.45 12.85 10.79
C ARG A 64 9.09 14.33 10.90
N ALA A 65 10.05 15.18 11.28
CA ALA A 65 9.83 16.62 11.38
C ALA A 65 9.51 17.24 10.01
N THR A 66 10.31 16.93 8.98
CA THR A 66 10.11 17.45 7.62
C THR A 66 8.77 17.00 7.02
N MET A 67 8.41 15.72 7.14
CA MET A 67 7.13 15.22 6.64
C MET A 67 5.94 15.82 7.39
N SER A 68 6.06 16.04 8.71
CA SER A 68 5.00 16.68 9.49
C SER A 68 4.81 18.16 9.13
N GLU A 69 5.85 18.84 8.64
CA GLU A 69 5.73 20.19 8.10
C GLU A 69 5.09 20.19 6.71
N LEU A 70 5.49 19.25 5.84
CA LEU A 70 4.94 19.09 4.50
C LEU A 70 3.44 18.73 4.51
N ALA A 71 3.03 17.84 5.41
CA ALA A 71 1.66 17.32 5.44
C ALA A 71 0.65 18.31 6.06
N ARG A 72 1.07 19.49 6.53
CA ARG A 72 0.12 20.48 7.08
C ARG A 72 -0.92 20.89 6.03
N PRO A 73 -2.20 21.07 6.42
CA PRO A 73 -2.72 21.10 7.78
C PRO A 73 -3.08 19.73 8.39
N CYS A 74 -2.89 18.62 7.68
CA CYS A 74 -3.26 17.28 8.15
C CYS A 74 -2.54 16.93 9.44
N THR A 75 -3.25 16.29 10.37
CA THR A 75 -2.70 15.85 11.66
C THR A 75 -2.08 14.46 11.58
N VAL A 76 -2.52 13.66 10.61
CA VAL A 76 -2.04 12.31 10.36
C VAL A 76 -1.45 12.26 8.95
N TRP A 77 -0.27 11.69 8.84
CA TRP A 77 0.35 11.43 7.54
C TRP A 77 1.00 10.05 7.51
N GLY A 78 1.20 9.53 6.31
CA GLY A 78 1.85 8.25 6.13
C GLY A 78 2.16 7.91 4.68
N GLU A 79 2.47 6.65 4.45
CA GLU A 79 2.75 6.13 3.11
C GLU A 79 2.04 4.79 2.91
N LYS A 80 1.46 4.58 1.73
CA LYS A 80 1.11 3.25 1.25
C LYS A 80 2.28 2.69 0.46
N ASN A 81 2.87 1.63 0.98
CA ASN A 81 3.89 0.85 0.27
C ASN A 81 3.74 -0.64 0.63
N PRO A 82 3.30 -1.51 -0.30
CA PRO A 82 3.02 -2.89 0.05
C PRO A 82 4.28 -3.68 0.45
N ARG A 83 5.50 -3.21 0.13
CA ARG A 83 6.77 -3.81 0.62
C ARG A 83 6.86 -3.82 2.14
N TYR A 84 6.21 -2.86 2.80
CA TYR A 84 6.33 -2.65 4.25
C TYR A 84 5.71 -3.77 5.08
N ALA A 85 4.82 -4.57 4.50
CA ALA A 85 4.31 -5.79 5.13
C ALA A 85 5.48 -6.65 5.64
N THR A 86 6.51 -6.85 4.83
CA THR A 86 7.68 -7.68 5.19
C THR A 86 8.72 -6.95 6.06
N GLN A 87 8.45 -5.68 6.43
CA GLN A 87 9.45 -4.79 7.03
C GLN A 87 8.92 -4.06 8.28
N LEU A 88 7.92 -4.62 8.97
CA LEU A 88 7.31 -4.00 10.15
C LEU A 88 8.32 -3.66 11.26
N GLY A 89 9.39 -4.45 11.43
CA GLY A 89 10.46 -4.14 12.38
C GLY A 89 11.21 -2.84 12.03
N ALA A 90 11.57 -2.65 10.76
CA ALA A 90 12.23 -1.44 10.28
C ALA A 90 11.29 -0.22 10.32
N LEU A 91 10.00 -0.44 10.02
CA LEU A 91 8.97 0.59 10.15
C LEU A 91 8.88 1.09 11.59
N ARG A 92 8.78 0.19 12.57
CA ARG A 92 8.71 0.54 14.00
C ARG A 92 9.94 1.26 14.51
N HIS A 93 11.12 0.85 14.05
CA HIS A 93 12.36 1.52 14.43
C HIS A 93 12.40 2.95 13.91
N SER A 94 12.01 3.16 12.64
CA SER A 94 11.97 4.50 12.02
C SER A 94 10.82 5.37 12.55
N PHE A 95 9.70 4.75 12.91
CA PHE A 95 8.45 5.41 13.28
C PHE A 95 7.79 4.67 14.47
N PRO A 96 8.28 4.86 15.71
CA PRO A 96 7.82 4.10 16.88
C PRO A 96 6.36 4.35 17.29
N GLY A 97 5.73 5.41 16.77
CA GLY A 97 4.30 5.70 16.94
C GLY A 97 3.44 5.45 15.69
N ALA A 98 3.97 4.80 14.66
CA ALA A 98 3.21 4.56 13.42
C ALA A 98 2.07 3.56 13.63
N ALA A 99 0.89 3.97 13.19
CA ALA A 99 -0.25 3.10 12.96
C ALA A 99 -0.05 2.27 11.68
N VAL A 100 -0.38 0.98 11.71
CA VAL A 100 -0.31 0.12 10.52
C VAL A 100 -1.70 -0.37 10.14
N LEU A 101 -2.18 0.03 8.97
CA LEU A 101 -3.39 -0.52 8.36
C LEU A 101 -3.01 -1.54 7.28
N PHE A 102 -3.15 -2.83 7.60
CA PHE A 102 -2.93 -3.91 6.65
C PHE A 102 -4.21 -4.21 5.88
N VAL A 103 -4.20 -4.01 4.56
CA VAL A 103 -5.36 -4.41 3.73
C VAL A 103 -5.21 -5.85 3.30
N LEU A 104 -6.05 -6.72 3.87
CA LEU A 104 -6.14 -8.12 3.52
C LEU A 104 -7.14 -8.27 2.37
N ARG A 105 -6.74 -8.94 1.28
CA ARG A 105 -7.61 -9.35 0.19
C ARG A 105 -7.54 -10.87 0.04
N ASP A 106 -8.57 -11.49 -0.53
CA ASP A 106 -8.56 -12.91 -0.83
C ASP A 106 -7.25 -13.32 -1.57
N PRO A 107 -6.43 -14.23 -1.01
CA PRO A 107 -5.18 -14.66 -1.63
C PRO A 107 -5.35 -15.17 -3.06
N ARG A 108 -6.51 -15.75 -3.41
CA ARG A 108 -6.81 -16.21 -4.76
C ARG A 108 -6.86 -15.07 -5.76
N GLU A 109 -7.51 -13.97 -5.36
CA GLU A 109 -7.62 -12.75 -6.15
C GLU A 109 -6.26 -12.03 -6.27
N VAL A 110 -5.46 -12.04 -5.21
CA VAL A 110 -4.12 -11.44 -5.23
C VAL A 110 -3.20 -12.21 -6.16
N VAL A 111 -3.15 -13.55 -6.05
CA VAL A 111 -2.36 -14.41 -6.95
C VAL A 111 -2.79 -14.20 -8.41
N ASN A 112 -4.10 -14.20 -8.68
CA ASN A 112 -4.60 -13.97 -10.03
C ASN A 112 -4.19 -12.57 -10.56
N SER A 113 -4.23 -11.55 -9.70
CA SER A 113 -3.78 -10.20 -10.05
C SER A 113 -2.27 -10.12 -10.33
N CYS A 114 -1.44 -10.91 -9.64
CA CYS A 114 0.00 -10.99 -9.91
C CYS A 114 0.31 -11.58 -11.29
N LEU A 115 -0.56 -12.46 -11.80
CA LEU A 115 -0.36 -13.15 -13.09
C LEU A 115 -0.96 -12.39 -14.27
N ALA A 116 -2.00 -11.59 -14.03
CA ALA A 116 -2.82 -10.95 -15.07
C ALA A 116 -2.05 -10.12 -16.11
N HIS A 117 -0.87 -9.61 -15.76
CA HIS A 117 -0.07 -8.74 -16.62
C HIS A 117 1.33 -9.28 -16.89
N ARG A 118 1.56 -10.60 -16.71
CA ARG A 118 2.89 -11.21 -16.90
C ARG A 118 3.50 -10.99 -18.28
N GLY A 119 2.66 -11.00 -19.32
CA GLY A 119 3.06 -10.78 -20.72
C GLY A 119 2.96 -9.33 -21.20
N SER A 120 2.75 -8.36 -20.30
CA SER A 120 2.63 -6.95 -20.70
C SER A 120 3.97 -6.38 -21.16
N LEU A 121 4.03 -5.78 -22.35
CA LEU A 121 5.22 -5.08 -22.84
C LEU A 121 5.61 -3.87 -21.99
N ALA A 122 4.64 -3.30 -21.26
CA ALA A 122 4.91 -2.22 -20.33
C ALA A 122 5.64 -2.70 -19.06
N ARG A 123 5.68 -4.01 -18.76
CA ARG A 123 6.29 -4.55 -17.53
C ARG A 123 7.80 -4.36 -17.53
N THR A 124 8.33 -3.92 -16.39
CA THR A 124 9.77 -3.79 -16.10
C THR A 124 10.15 -4.64 -14.88
N PRO A 125 11.44 -4.87 -14.63
CA PRO A 125 11.89 -5.54 -13.40
C PRO A 125 11.46 -4.83 -12.09
N LEU A 126 11.13 -3.54 -12.15
CA LEU A 126 10.65 -2.77 -11.00
C LEU A 126 9.20 -3.10 -10.62
N ASP A 127 8.43 -3.68 -11.55
CA ASP A 127 7.02 -4.10 -11.35
C ASP A 127 6.95 -5.46 -10.63
N PHE A 128 7.64 -5.54 -9.49
CA PHE A 128 7.98 -6.79 -8.82
C PHE A 128 6.79 -7.64 -8.35
N TRP A 129 5.59 -7.06 -8.29
CA TRP A 129 4.33 -7.74 -7.96
C TRP A 129 3.87 -8.67 -9.07
N ILE A 130 4.27 -8.40 -10.32
CA ILE A 130 3.88 -9.19 -11.48
C ILE A 130 4.81 -10.40 -11.55
N LYS A 131 4.21 -11.60 -11.60
CA LYS A 131 4.90 -12.89 -11.57
C LYS A 131 4.56 -13.72 -12.80
N ASP A 132 5.45 -14.64 -13.14
CA ASP A 132 5.32 -15.44 -14.35
C ASP A 132 4.58 -16.76 -14.06
N THR A 133 4.66 -17.26 -12.83
CA THR A 133 4.05 -18.53 -12.42
C THR A 133 3.19 -18.41 -11.15
N VAL A 134 2.23 -19.34 -10.99
CA VAL A 134 1.38 -19.43 -9.79
C VAL A 134 2.23 -19.65 -8.53
N ALA A 135 3.31 -20.44 -8.64
CA ALA A 135 4.25 -20.69 -7.54
C ALA A 135 4.96 -19.41 -7.06
N GLU A 136 5.46 -18.58 -7.98
CA GLU A 136 6.11 -17.31 -7.63
C GLU A 136 5.13 -16.30 -7.03
N ALA A 137 3.90 -16.25 -7.57
CA ALA A 137 2.83 -15.41 -7.05
C ALA A 137 2.43 -15.84 -5.64
N LEU A 138 2.24 -17.14 -5.41
CA LEU A 138 1.95 -17.69 -4.08
C LEU A 138 3.08 -17.37 -3.10
N ALA A 139 4.33 -17.59 -3.46
CA ALA A 139 5.48 -17.31 -2.60
C ALA A 139 5.58 -15.82 -2.22
N LEU A 140 5.21 -14.92 -3.14
CA LEU A 140 5.12 -13.49 -2.85
C LEU A 140 4.02 -13.21 -1.82
N VAL A 141 2.82 -13.77 -2.02
CA VAL A 141 1.66 -13.56 -1.14
C VAL A 141 1.91 -14.14 0.26
N GLU A 142 2.41 -15.38 0.36
CA GLU A 142 2.77 -16.03 1.63
C GLU A 142 3.71 -15.13 2.45
N ARG A 143 4.78 -14.61 1.82
CA ARG A 143 5.74 -13.71 2.48
C ARG A 143 5.10 -12.42 3.01
N HIS A 144 4.14 -11.85 2.30
CA HIS A 144 3.48 -10.62 2.74
C HIS A 144 2.43 -10.87 3.83
N LEU A 145 1.94 -12.10 3.96
CA LEU A 145 0.95 -12.49 4.97
C LEU A 145 1.57 -13.06 6.25
N GLU A 146 2.80 -13.58 6.20
CA GLU A 146 3.56 -14.06 7.36
C GLU A 146 3.53 -13.10 8.58
N PRO A 147 3.69 -11.77 8.43
CA PRO A 147 3.62 -10.84 9.56
C PRO A 147 2.27 -10.79 10.28
N LEU A 148 1.18 -11.22 9.64
CA LEU A 148 -0.14 -11.30 10.28
C LEU A 148 -0.30 -12.58 11.13
N GLU A 149 0.54 -13.58 10.91
CA GLU A 149 0.53 -14.83 11.67
C GLU A 149 1.27 -14.69 13.00
N ALA A 150 2.30 -13.84 13.01
CA ALA A 150 2.82 -13.28 14.24
C ALA A 150 1.75 -12.35 14.83
N VAL A 151 1.35 -12.54 16.08
CA VAL A 151 0.43 -11.60 16.74
C VAL A 151 1.14 -10.25 16.87
N VAL A 152 0.74 -9.28 16.03
CA VAL A 152 1.34 -7.95 16.00
C VAL A 152 0.33 -6.92 16.54
N PRO A 153 0.53 -6.37 17.76
CA PRO A 153 -0.50 -5.59 18.47
C PRO A 153 -0.92 -4.28 17.78
N ASP A 154 -0.05 -3.69 16.95
CA ASP A 154 -0.28 -2.36 16.34
C ASP A 154 -0.75 -2.41 14.88
N VAL A 155 -1.17 -3.60 14.41
CA VAL A 155 -1.64 -3.78 13.03
C VAL A 155 -3.16 -3.93 13.03
N ALA A 156 -3.86 -2.94 12.46
CA ALA A 156 -5.27 -3.08 12.13
C ALA A 156 -5.42 -3.76 10.78
N VAL A 157 -6.23 -4.82 10.71
CA VAL A 157 -6.52 -5.52 9.45
C VAL A 157 -7.85 -5.02 8.88
N LEU A 158 -7.81 -4.53 7.63
CA LEU A 158 -8.99 -4.15 6.85
C LEU A 158 -9.19 -5.15 5.71
N ARG A 159 -10.36 -5.79 5.65
CA ARG A 159 -10.71 -6.69 4.53
C ARG A 159 -11.13 -5.88 3.31
N TYR A 160 -10.46 -6.10 2.19
CA TYR A 160 -10.72 -5.39 0.95
C TYR A 160 -12.17 -5.57 0.48
N GLU A 161 -12.71 -6.78 0.57
CA GLU A 161 -14.06 -7.11 0.13
C GLU A 161 -15.13 -6.40 0.99
N ALA A 162 -14.88 -6.31 2.31
CA ALA A 162 -15.75 -5.54 3.20
C ALA A 162 -15.68 -4.05 2.89
N PHE A 163 -14.48 -3.53 2.62
CA PHE A 163 -14.28 -2.14 2.20
C PHE A 163 -14.99 -1.84 0.88
N VAL A 164 -14.86 -2.69 -0.13
CA VAL A 164 -15.55 -2.49 -1.41
C VAL A 164 -17.06 -2.43 -1.23
N ALA A 165 -17.63 -3.29 -0.37
CA ALA A 165 -19.06 -3.32 -0.12
C ALA A 165 -19.56 -2.11 0.69
N ARG A 166 -18.78 -1.66 1.69
CA ARG A 166 -19.14 -0.55 2.59
C ARG A 166 -17.89 0.27 2.95
N PRO A 167 -17.43 1.19 2.07
CA PRO A 167 -16.13 1.85 2.22
C PRO A 167 -16.02 2.67 3.50
N GLU A 168 -16.99 3.57 3.73
CA GLU A 168 -16.99 4.48 4.88
C GLU A 168 -17.06 3.73 6.20
N ALA A 169 -18.06 2.85 6.36
CA ALA A 169 -18.22 2.07 7.59
C ALA A 169 -17.01 1.17 7.89
N THR A 170 -16.35 0.63 6.85
CA THR A 170 -15.17 -0.21 7.04
C THR A 170 -13.93 0.62 7.42
N LEU A 171 -13.77 1.80 6.82
CA LEU A 171 -12.68 2.73 7.18
C LEU A 171 -12.88 3.29 8.59
N ASP A 172 -14.09 3.73 8.93
CA ASP A 172 -14.43 4.24 10.25
C ASP A 172 -14.14 3.20 11.34
N ALA A 173 -14.56 1.95 11.15
CA ALA A 173 -14.26 0.86 12.07
C ALA A 173 -12.76 0.56 12.20
N ALA A 174 -11.99 0.69 11.10
CA ALA A 174 -10.54 0.48 11.13
C ALA A 174 -9.80 1.62 11.83
N LEU A 175 -10.21 2.85 11.56
CA LEU A 175 -9.60 4.09 12.05
C LEU A 175 -9.97 4.41 13.51
N GLY A 176 -11.14 3.96 13.97
CA GLY A 176 -11.61 4.17 15.35
C GLY A 176 -10.66 3.64 16.42
N ARG A 177 -9.80 2.67 16.08
CA ARG A 177 -8.73 2.19 16.97
C ARG A 177 -7.69 3.26 17.33
N TRP A 178 -7.55 4.27 16.48
CA TRP A 178 -6.66 5.41 16.69
C TRP A 178 -7.41 6.69 17.07
N GLY A 179 -8.70 6.57 17.42
CA GLY A 179 -9.55 7.71 17.79
C GLY A 179 -9.95 8.60 16.61
N LEU A 180 -9.82 8.09 15.38
CA LEU A 180 -10.19 8.79 14.15
C LEU A 180 -11.56 8.29 13.67
N SER A 181 -12.42 9.20 13.23
CA SER A 181 -13.71 8.89 12.61
C SER A 181 -13.67 9.20 11.12
N PHE A 182 -14.17 8.31 10.28
CA PHE A 182 -14.20 8.56 8.84
C PHE A 182 -15.62 8.88 8.37
N SER A 183 -15.81 10.10 7.88
CA SER A 183 -17.01 10.51 7.16
C SER A 183 -16.58 11.18 5.87
N ALA A 184 -16.90 10.57 4.74
CA ALA A 184 -16.75 11.25 3.48
C ALA A 184 -18.02 12.07 3.19
N GLY A 185 -17.86 13.24 2.58
CA GLY A 185 -19.01 14.03 2.11
C GLY A 185 -19.81 13.30 1.03
N PRO A 186 -21.07 13.69 0.77
CA PRO A 186 -21.92 13.04 -0.22
C PRO A 186 -21.39 13.24 -1.65
N GLY A 187 -21.36 12.17 -2.45
CA GLY A 187 -21.17 12.23 -3.91
C GLY A 187 -20.24 11.15 -4.49
N PRO A 188 -20.38 10.83 -5.80
CA PRO A 188 -19.37 10.07 -6.52
C PRO A 188 -18.07 10.88 -6.56
N VAL A 189 -16.94 10.20 -6.38
CA VAL A 189 -15.64 10.86 -6.29
C VAL A 189 -14.74 10.38 -7.41
N ASP A 190 -14.18 11.35 -8.12
CA ASP A 190 -13.14 11.11 -9.10
C ASP A 190 -11.91 10.51 -8.38
N PRO A 191 -11.34 9.42 -8.90
CA PRO A 191 -10.19 8.79 -8.27
C PRO A 191 -9.00 9.76 -8.26
N VAL A 192 -8.68 10.29 -7.08
CA VAL A 192 -7.48 11.09 -6.87
C VAL A 192 -6.29 10.15 -6.80
N VAL A 193 -5.29 10.35 -7.66
CA VAL A 193 -4.03 9.62 -7.58
C VAL A 193 -3.28 10.15 -6.35
N PRO A 194 -2.93 9.31 -5.36
CA PRO A 194 -2.19 9.82 -4.21
C PRO A 194 -0.81 10.31 -4.65
N GLU A 195 -0.33 11.32 -3.95
CA GLU A 195 0.89 12.04 -4.29
C GLU A 195 2.13 11.13 -4.17
N THR A 196 3.05 11.28 -5.13
CA THR A 196 4.28 10.48 -5.29
C THR A 196 5.35 11.34 -5.97
N ALA A 197 6.52 10.78 -6.25
CA ALA A 197 7.57 11.40 -7.06
C ALA A 197 7.97 10.53 -8.26
N ALA A 198 8.53 11.18 -9.29
CA ALA A 198 9.04 10.58 -10.53
C ALA A 198 8.03 9.68 -11.29
N ASP A 199 8.52 8.88 -12.23
CA ASP A 199 7.74 7.75 -12.79
C ASP A 199 7.29 6.85 -11.64
N HIS A 200 5.98 6.71 -11.52
CA HIS A 200 5.37 6.10 -10.35
C HIS A 200 4.47 4.95 -10.74
N GLN A 201 3.88 4.29 -9.74
CA GLN A 201 3.16 3.04 -9.98
C GLN A 201 1.98 3.18 -10.97
N PHE A 202 1.51 4.40 -11.31
CA PHE A 202 0.38 4.65 -12.20
C PHE A 202 0.76 5.03 -13.63
N PHE A 203 1.86 5.77 -13.83
CA PHE A 203 2.24 6.27 -15.14
C PHE A 203 3.71 5.97 -15.43
N ARG A 204 4.01 5.68 -16.69
CA ARG A 204 5.36 5.51 -17.22
C ARG A 204 5.41 6.23 -18.56
N ASP A 205 6.37 7.13 -18.72
CA ASP A 205 6.47 8.01 -19.90
C ASP A 205 5.16 8.79 -20.19
N GLY A 206 4.46 9.21 -19.13
CA GLY A 206 3.18 9.92 -19.23
C GLY A 206 1.97 9.07 -19.61
N ALA A 207 2.14 7.76 -19.86
CA ALA A 207 1.05 6.84 -20.18
C ALA A 207 0.62 6.01 -18.96
N PRO A 208 -0.69 5.76 -18.75
CA PRO A 208 -1.16 4.97 -17.62
C PRO A 208 -0.80 3.49 -17.78
N LEU A 209 -0.35 2.86 -16.69
CA LEU A 209 0.02 1.46 -16.67
C LEU A 209 -1.23 0.55 -16.67
N PRO A 210 -1.26 -0.54 -17.46
CA PRO A 210 -2.46 -1.38 -17.63
C PRO A 210 -3.03 -1.92 -16.32
N TRP A 211 -2.16 -2.30 -15.38
CA TRP A 211 -2.55 -2.85 -14.07
C TRP A 211 -3.02 -1.80 -13.06
N LYS A 212 -2.95 -0.50 -13.40
CA LYS A 212 -3.47 0.59 -12.55
C LYS A 212 -4.73 1.26 -13.06
N LEU A 213 -5.15 0.99 -14.29
CA LEU A 213 -6.38 1.55 -14.86
C LEU A 213 -7.61 1.36 -13.96
N GLY A 214 -7.70 0.21 -13.27
CA GLY A 214 -8.78 -0.05 -12.31
C GLY A 214 -8.79 0.89 -11.09
N ASN A 215 -7.66 1.48 -10.71
CA ASN A 215 -7.59 2.49 -9.63
C ASN A 215 -7.84 3.93 -10.13
N LEU A 216 -7.94 4.10 -11.46
CA LEU A 216 -8.33 5.36 -12.11
C LEU A 216 -9.81 5.38 -12.47
N SER A 217 -10.56 4.37 -12.05
CA SER A 217 -12.02 4.28 -12.21
C SER A 217 -12.71 4.39 -10.84
N PRO A 218 -13.99 4.82 -10.79
CA PRO A 218 -14.78 4.76 -9.57
C PRO A 218 -14.79 3.35 -8.96
N LEU A 219 -14.89 3.30 -7.63
CA LEU A 219 -14.92 2.03 -6.89
C LEU A 219 -16.08 1.15 -7.38
N CYS A 220 -15.75 -0.04 -7.91
CA CYS A 220 -16.75 -1.02 -8.29
C CYS A 220 -17.22 -1.81 -7.06
N LEU A 221 -18.46 -1.56 -6.61
CA LEU A 221 -19.05 -2.14 -5.40
C LEU A 221 -19.28 -3.67 -5.49
N ALA A 222 -19.25 -4.24 -6.70
CA ALA A 222 -19.42 -5.68 -6.93
C ALA A 222 -18.39 -6.18 -7.95
N PRO A 223 -17.13 -6.39 -7.55
CA PRO A 223 -16.12 -6.97 -8.42
C PRO A 223 -16.56 -8.36 -8.85
N ARG A 224 -16.54 -8.63 -10.15
CA ARG A 224 -16.75 -9.99 -10.66
C ARG A 224 -15.56 -10.85 -10.26
N VAL A 225 -15.83 -12.05 -9.76
CA VAL A 225 -14.83 -13.09 -9.59
C VAL A 225 -14.21 -13.35 -10.96
N ARG A 226 -12.88 -13.31 -11.03
CA ARG A 226 -12.16 -13.57 -12.28
C ARG A 226 -11.87 -15.05 -12.42
N ASP A 227 -11.86 -15.53 -13.64
CA ASP A 227 -11.34 -16.86 -13.94
C ASP A 227 -9.88 -16.96 -13.49
N ARG A 228 -9.48 -18.13 -13.00
CA ARG A 228 -8.10 -18.40 -12.58
C ARG A 228 -7.20 -18.44 -13.80
N ILE A 229 -6.13 -17.66 -13.78
CA ILE A 229 -5.03 -17.83 -14.74
C ILE A 229 -4.30 -19.12 -14.40
N ASP A 230 -4.02 -19.93 -15.43
CA ASP A 230 -3.45 -21.27 -15.31
C ASP A 230 -4.23 -22.14 -14.32
N ALA A 231 -5.55 -22.25 -14.53
CA ALA A 231 -6.47 -22.92 -13.61
C ALA A 231 -6.07 -24.38 -13.28
N ASP A 232 -5.39 -25.06 -14.22
CA ASP A 232 -4.93 -26.44 -14.08
C ASP A 232 -3.61 -26.58 -13.29
N ASP A 233 -2.98 -25.47 -12.88
CA ASP A 233 -1.75 -25.50 -12.08
C ASP A 233 -2.06 -26.07 -10.68
N PRO A 234 -1.41 -27.19 -10.26
CA PRO A 234 -1.68 -27.83 -8.98
C PRO A 234 -1.37 -26.94 -7.76
N VAL A 235 -0.56 -25.88 -7.92
CA VAL A 235 -0.27 -24.92 -6.85
C VAL A 235 -1.53 -24.18 -6.38
N TRP A 236 -2.57 -24.07 -7.21
CA TRP A 236 -3.84 -23.47 -6.80
C TRP A 236 -4.46 -24.14 -5.56
N ALA A 237 -4.23 -25.44 -5.34
CA ALA A 237 -4.67 -26.11 -4.11
C ALA A 237 -4.04 -25.50 -2.85
N ARG A 238 -2.77 -25.06 -2.94
CA ARG A 238 -2.07 -24.34 -1.85
C ARG A 238 -2.58 -22.92 -1.71
N VAL A 239 -2.87 -22.23 -2.82
CA VAL A 239 -3.49 -20.89 -2.79
C VAL A 239 -4.86 -20.95 -2.09
N ASP A 240 -5.67 -21.96 -2.40
CA ASP A 240 -6.96 -22.20 -1.76
C ASP A 240 -6.81 -22.51 -0.27
N ALA A 241 -5.79 -23.28 0.12
CA ALA A 241 -5.48 -23.52 1.53
C ALA A 241 -5.09 -22.24 2.28
N LEU A 242 -4.27 -21.38 1.65
CA LEU A 242 -3.90 -20.08 2.18
C LEU A 242 -5.14 -19.18 2.36
N ALA A 243 -6.03 -19.13 1.37
CA ALA A 243 -7.27 -18.36 1.47
C ALA A 243 -8.14 -18.81 2.65
N ARG A 244 -8.32 -20.13 2.83
CA ARG A 244 -9.04 -20.69 3.98
C ARG A 244 -8.39 -20.34 5.31
N ARG A 245 -7.06 -20.37 5.39
CA ARG A 245 -6.31 -19.99 6.59
C ARG A 245 -6.61 -18.55 7.04
N PHE A 246 -6.82 -17.65 6.08
CA PHE A 246 -7.21 -16.26 6.32
C PHE A 246 -8.73 -16.04 6.34
N GLY A 247 -9.53 -17.09 6.51
CA GLY A 247 -10.98 -17.00 6.67
C GLY A 247 -11.72 -16.57 5.40
N TYR A 248 -11.18 -16.89 4.23
CA TYR A 248 -11.93 -16.85 2.97
C TYR A 248 -12.48 -18.25 2.70
N GLY A 249 -13.81 -18.39 2.70
CA GLY A 249 -14.48 -19.66 2.45
C GLY A 249 -14.17 -20.23 1.07
N SER A 250 -14.57 -21.48 0.83
CA SER A 250 -14.67 -22.02 -0.53
C SER A 250 -15.48 -21.03 -1.37
N ALA A 251 -14.92 -20.58 -2.50
CA ALA A 251 -15.69 -19.83 -3.47
C ALA A 251 -16.92 -20.69 -3.78
N SER A 252 -18.11 -20.20 -3.46
CA SER A 252 -19.33 -20.88 -3.88
C SER A 252 -19.31 -20.87 -5.40
N CYS A 253 -19.10 -22.04 -6.00
CA CYS A 253 -19.13 -22.25 -7.44
C CYS A 253 -20.48 -21.82 -8.02
#